data_AF-A0A8H5CV02-F1
#
_entry.id   AF-A0A8H5CV02-F1
#
_cell.length_a   1.000
_cell.length_b   1.000
_cell.length_c   1.000
_cell.angle_alpha   90.00
_cell.angle_beta   90.00
_cell.angle_gamma   90.00
#
_symmetry.space_group_name_H-M   'P 1'
#
loop_
_entity.id
_entity.type
_entity.pdbx_description
1 polymer ?
#
loop_
_entity_poly.entity_id
_entity_poly.type
_entity_poly.pdbx_seq_one_letter_code
_entity_poly.pdbx_strand_id
1 'polypeptide(L)'
;MIDSLTGYIQDAPTICERNNEECISVCMRIQAFIVLDQLILVGVDGEVEYVAKWFFCLSDDIDQLSDELAGVGGDQIAQHNAQIKAECSHLHQAKWFLSAFYDHCSASNVVVNKYITIADAFLLQEKASMELSAASGISSYLLKDEGIMWLVETWCPGDVEHCSSTLSHPSTSMELKSSRIYAFTHFSYGHSNRNLVFADVQGSPTVVNSHDGLILFDLMTHTSNGNSEIGNFGI
;
A
#
# COMPACT_ATOMS: atom_id res chain seq x y z
N MET A 1 3.69 23.67 -10.65
CA MET A 1 4.90 24.27 -10.05
C MET A 1 5.45 23.16 -9.17
N ILE A 2 6.60 22.58 -9.52
CA ILE A 2 7.20 21.48 -8.75
C ILE A 2 7.98 22.14 -7.62
N ASP A 3 7.46 22.07 -6.39
CA ASP A 3 8.20 22.50 -5.22
C ASP A 3 9.16 21.37 -4.82
N SER A 4 10.46 21.57 -5.06
CA SER A 4 11.47 20.62 -4.61
C SER A 4 11.70 20.79 -3.11
N LEU A 5 11.23 19.84 -2.30
CA LEU A 5 11.58 19.77 -0.89
C LEU A 5 12.80 18.85 -0.73
N THR A 6 13.99 19.44 -0.68
CA THR A 6 15.19 18.73 -0.21
C THR A 6 15.21 18.73 1.31
N GLY A 7 14.67 17.68 1.92
CA GLY A 7 14.80 17.39 3.35
C GLY A 7 15.78 16.24 3.59
N TYR A 8 16.64 16.35 4.60
CA TYR A 8 17.42 15.22 5.10
C TYR A 8 16.64 14.59 6.26
N ILE A 9 16.11 13.36 6.08
CA ILE A 9 15.78 12.52 7.23
C ILE A 9 17.11 11.86 7.67
N GLN A 10 17.86 12.55 8.51
CA GLN A 10 18.96 11.93 9.25
C GLN A 10 18.35 11.05 10.34
N ASP A 11 18.63 9.75 10.29
CA ASP A 11 18.14 8.68 11.17
C ASP A 11 16.82 8.03 10.72
N ALA A 12 16.91 7.32 9.59
CA ALA A 12 15.88 6.35 9.18
C ALA A 12 15.66 5.28 10.29
N PRO A 13 14.42 4.93 10.62
CA PRO A 13 14.13 3.94 11.65
C PRO A 13 14.66 2.55 11.28
N THR A 14 15.16 1.84 12.28
CA THR A 14 15.62 0.45 12.20
C THR A 14 14.47 -0.46 11.76
N ILE A 15 14.57 -1.04 10.57
CA ILE A 15 13.68 -2.10 10.08
C ILE A 15 14.01 -3.37 10.87
N CYS A 16 13.05 -3.85 11.65
CA CYS A 16 13.20 -5.04 12.50
C CYS A 16 12.32 -6.15 11.92
N GLU A 17 12.79 -6.81 10.87
CA GLU A 17 12.20 -8.08 10.44
C GLU A 17 12.57 -9.14 11.49
N ARG A 18 11.57 -9.67 12.19
CA ARG A 18 11.78 -10.85 13.03
C ARG A 18 12.09 -12.02 12.11
N ASN A 19 13.38 -12.29 11.92
CA ASN A 19 14.00 -13.62 11.93
C ASN A 19 15.52 -13.45 11.73
N ASN A 20 16.25 -13.46 12.86
CA ASN A 20 17.70 -13.64 13.03
C ASN A 20 18.67 -13.12 11.94
N GLU A 21 19.47 -12.13 12.36
CA GLU A 21 20.84 -11.80 11.92
C GLU A 21 21.00 -11.02 10.60
N GLU A 22 20.54 -9.78 10.59
CA GLU A 22 21.31 -8.52 10.33
C GLU A 22 20.31 -7.38 10.10
N CYS A 23 20.29 -6.37 10.98
CA CYS A 23 19.46 -5.18 10.79
C CYS A 23 20.08 -4.31 9.68
N ILE A 24 19.46 -4.29 8.50
CA ILE A 24 19.87 -3.39 7.43
C ILE A 24 19.27 -2.01 7.73
N SER A 25 20.09 -1.08 8.21
CA SER A 25 19.74 0.34 8.24
C SER A 25 19.84 0.88 6.82
N VAL A 26 18.70 1.14 6.20
CA VAL A 26 18.64 1.79 4.88
C VAL A 26 18.54 3.31 5.12
N CYS A 27 19.67 4.00 5.04
CA CYS A 27 19.68 5.46 5.01
C CYS A 27 19.12 5.96 3.67
N MET A 28 17.80 6.13 3.54
CA MET A 28 17.21 6.68 2.32
C MET A 28 17.49 8.18 2.21
N ARG A 29 18.08 8.59 1.08
CA ARG A 29 18.19 10.00 0.73
C ARG A 29 16.91 10.41 0.03
N ILE A 30 15.96 10.93 0.80
CA ILE A 30 14.66 11.32 0.27
C ILE A 30 14.81 12.59 -0.58
N GLN A 31 14.74 12.45 -1.90
CA GLN A 31 14.32 13.55 -2.76
C GLN A 31 12.81 13.48 -2.88
N ALA A 32 12.14 14.27 -2.05
CA ALA A 32 10.68 14.35 -2.02
C ALA A 32 10.21 15.24 -3.17
N PHE A 33 9.45 14.65 -4.09
CA PHE A 33 8.64 15.39 -5.04
C PHE A 33 7.17 15.16 -4.69
N ILE A 34 6.42 16.23 -4.50
CA ILE A 34 4.97 16.16 -4.38
C ILE A 34 4.41 16.24 -5.80
N VAL A 35 3.87 15.12 -6.28
CA VAL A 35 3.13 15.06 -7.54
C VAL A 35 1.76 14.49 -7.22
N LEU A 36 0.70 15.29 -7.41
CA LEU A 36 -0.69 14.86 -7.19
C LEU A 36 -0.92 14.23 -5.79
N ASP A 37 -0.50 14.93 -4.74
CA ASP A 37 -0.64 14.51 -3.33
C ASP A 37 0.12 13.23 -2.93
N GLN A 38 0.99 12.72 -3.81
CA GLN A 38 1.88 11.59 -3.53
C GLN A 38 3.30 12.06 -3.26
N LEU A 39 3.92 11.47 -2.23
CA LEU A 39 5.32 11.69 -1.91
C LEU A 39 6.17 10.62 -2.62
N ILE A 40 6.89 11.03 -3.67
CA ILE A 40 7.83 10.12 -4.34
C ILE A 40 9.12 10.09 -3.53
N LEU A 41 9.59 8.89 -3.18
CA LEU A 41 10.87 8.67 -2.51
C LEU A 41 11.83 8.01 -3.50
N VAL A 42 13.06 8.48 -3.55
CA VAL A 42 14.09 7.92 -4.42
C VAL A 42 15.10 7.16 -3.57
N GLY A 43 15.40 5.92 -3.97
CA GLY A 43 16.44 5.10 -3.37
C GLY A 43 17.81 5.77 -3.41
N VAL A 44 18.73 5.33 -2.54
CA VAL A 44 20.08 5.92 -2.44
C VAL A 44 20.89 5.76 -3.74
N ASP A 45 20.61 4.69 -4.46
CA ASP A 45 21.17 4.36 -5.77
C ASP A 45 20.55 5.18 -6.91
N GLY A 46 19.41 5.84 -6.68
CA GLY A 46 18.67 6.58 -7.70
C GLY A 46 17.88 5.70 -8.67
N GLU A 47 17.88 4.38 -8.48
CA GLU A 47 17.33 3.41 -9.43
C GLU A 47 15.92 2.94 -9.07
N VAL A 48 15.60 2.92 -7.77
CA VAL A 48 14.27 2.53 -7.28
C VAL A 48 13.51 3.73 -6.77
N GLU A 49 12.38 4.02 -7.39
CA GLU A 49 11.43 5.00 -6.91
C GLU A 49 10.34 4.30 -6.10
N TYR A 50 9.87 4.97 -5.05
CA TYR A 50 8.79 4.54 -4.20
C TYR A 50 7.73 5.63 -4.11
N VAL A 51 6.52 5.23 -3.75
CA VAL A 51 5.44 6.15 -3.41
C VAL A 51 5.09 5.97 -1.94
N ALA A 52 5.08 7.06 -1.20
CA ALA A 52 4.56 7.13 0.15
C ALA A 52 3.13 7.67 0.14
N LYS A 53 2.21 6.89 0.72
CA LYS A 53 0.78 7.16 0.86
C LYS A 53 0.41 7.30 2.32
N TRP A 54 -0.58 8.14 2.58
CA TRP A 54 -1.23 8.30 3.87
C TRP A 54 -2.67 8.78 3.65
N PHE A 55 -3.54 8.67 4.65
CA PHE A 55 -4.94 9.09 4.50
C PHE A 55 -5.08 10.58 4.85
N PHE A 56 -5.37 11.40 3.83
CA PHE A 56 -5.66 12.83 4.02
C PHE A 56 -7.07 12.99 4.59
N CYS A 57 -7.17 13.68 5.74
CA CYS A 57 -8.38 13.91 6.55
C CYS A 57 -8.65 12.82 7.61
N LEU A 58 -8.49 13.23 8.87
CA LEU A 58 -8.74 12.40 10.05
C LEU A 58 -10.15 12.60 10.65
N SER A 59 -10.98 13.43 10.00
CA SER A 59 -12.34 13.76 10.46
C SER A 59 -13.29 13.88 9.27
N ASP A 60 -14.46 13.24 9.35
CA ASP A 60 -15.52 13.30 8.33
C ASP A 60 -16.23 14.67 8.24
N ASP A 61 -16.02 15.57 9.22
CA ASP A 61 -16.71 16.85 9.34
C ASP A 61 -15.93 18.01 8.71
N ILE A 62 -16.00 18.11 7.37
CA ILE A 62 -15.39 19.23 6.61
C ILE A 62 -16.05 20.59 6.95
N ASP A 63 -17.25 20.59 7.53
CA ASP A 63 -18.03 21.81 7.79
C ASP A 63 -17.62 22.56 9.09
N GLN A 64 -16.68 22.05 9.90
CA GLN A 64 -16.23 22.69 11.15
C GLN A 64 -14.83 23.33 11.07
N LEU A 65 -14.27 23.45 9.85
CA LEU A 65 -12.91 23.93 9.60
C LEU A 65 -12.65 25.43 9.89
N SER A 66 -13.59 26.20 10.44
CA SER A 66 -13.36 27.62 10.70
C SER A 66 -12.88 27.98 12.12
N ASP A 67 -12.87 27.07 13.10
CA ASP A 67 -12.35 27.41 14.45
C ASP A 67 -11.67 26.26 15.24
N GLU A 68 -11.65 25.01 14.73
CA GLU A 68 -11.00 23.86 15.40
C GLU A 68 -9.67 23.43 14.75
N LEU A 69 -8.72 24.36 14.61
CA LEU A 69 -7.30 24.01 14.35
C LEU A 69 -6.61 23.33 15.56
N ALA A 70 -7.39 22.91 16.57
CA ALA A 70 -6.92 22.42 17.86
C ALA A 70 -7.55 21.05 18.19
N GLY A 71 -7.41 20.05 17.31
CA GLY A 71 -8.08 18.79 17.61
C GLY A 71 -7.87 17.61 16.70
N VAL A 72 -6.71 17.45 16.05
CA VAL A 72 -6.34 16.07 15.69
C VAL A 72 -6.05 15.33 16.99
N GLY A 73 -7.07 14.66 17.53
CA GLY A 73 -6.94 13.90 18.78
C GLY A 73 -5.96 12.74 18.60
N GLY A 74 -5.31 12.32 19.69
CA GLY A 74 -4.45 11.12 19.65
C GLY A 74 -5.14 9.88 19.10
N ASP A 75 -6.47 9.77 19.32
CA ASP A 75 -7.29 8.66 18.83
C ASP A 75 -7.39 8.63 17.30
N GLN A 76 -7.42 9.79 16.64
CA GLN A 76 -7.44 9.90 15.19
C GLN A 76 -6.12 9.45 14.57
N ILE A 77 -4.98 9.84 15.16
CA ILE A 77 -3.64 9.37 14.72
C ILE A 77 -3.52 7.87 14.92
N ALA A 78 -4.00 7.34 16.06
CA ALA A 78 -3.99 5.91 16.33
C ALA A 78 -4.85 5.13 15.30
N GLN A 79 -6.04 5.63 14.97
CA GLN A 79 -6.92 5.04 13.96
C GLN A 79 -6.28 5.06 12.57
N HIS A 80 -5.72 6.20 12.16
CA HIS A 80 -4.97 6.32 10.92
C HIS A 80 -3.80 5.33 10.84
N ASN A 81 -2.97 5.30 11.88
CA ASN A 81 -1.82 4.39 11.92
C ASN A 81 -2.26 2.92 11.92
N ALA A 82 -3.43 2.59 12.49
CA ALA A 82 -4.01 1.26 12.40
C ALA A 82 -4.45 0.92 10.96
N GLN A 83 -5.05 1.87 10.23
CA GLN A 83 -5.44 1.70 8.83
C GLN A 83 -4.22 1.50 7.93
N ILE A 84 -3.19 2.34 8.05
CA ILE A 84 -1.94 2.22 7.29
C ILE A 84 -1.26 0.87 7.52
N LYS A 85 -1.28 0.34 8.77
CA LYS A 85 -0.79 -1.01 9.08
C LYS A 85 -1.63 -2.10 8.43
N ALA A 86 -2.95 -1.93 8.38
CA ALA A 86 -3.87 -2.88 7.75
C ALA A 86 -3.58 -2.98 6.24
N GLU A 87 -3.48 -1.84 5.54
CA GLU A 87 -3.13 -1.78 4.11
C GLU A 87 -1.81 -2.50 3.81
N CYS A 88 -0.76 -2.20 4.59
CA CYS A 88 0.53 -2.87 4.46
C CYS A 88 0.40 -4.39 4.67
N SER A 89 -0.41 -4.82 5.65
CA SER A 89 -0.65 -6.23 5.93
C SER A 89 -1.41 -6.92 4.80
N HIS A 90 -2.38 -6.25 4.17
CA HIS A 90 -3.15 -6.78 3.05
C HIS A 90 -2.29 -6.99 1.80
N LEU A 91 -1.35 -6.08 1.50
CA LEU A 91 -0.40 -6.27 0.40
C LEU A 91 0.52 -7.48 0.63
N HIS A 92 1.06 -7.63 1.85
CA HIS A 92 1.85 -8.81 2.20
C HIS A 92 1.03 -10.10 2.12
N GLN A 93 -0.23 -10.05 2.56
CA GLN A 93 -1.13 -11.18 2.49
C GLN A 93 -1.46 -11.54 1.03
N ALA A 94 -1.74 -10.57 0.17
CA ALA A 94 -1.94 -10.77 -1.26
C ALA A 94 -0.72 -11.40 -1.91
N LYS A 95 0.49 -10.95 -1.55
CA LYS A 95 1.75 -11.51 -2.05
C LYS A 95 1.90 -12.98 -1.65
N TRP A 96 1.57 -13.31 -0.40
CA TRP A 96 1.57 -14.69 0.08
C TRP A 96 0.54 -15.57 -0.65
N PHE A 97 -0.70 -15.10 -0.81
CA PHE A 97 -1.73 -15.83 -1.56
C PHE A 97 -1.35 -16.03 -3.03
N LEU A 98 -0.69 -15.06 -3.66
CA LEU A 98 -0.26 -15.16 -5.05
C LEU A 98 0.82 -16.24 -5.22
N SER A 99 1.76 -16.33 -4.26
CA SER A 99 2.72 -17.44 -4.22
C SER A 99 2.00 -18.79 -4.07
N ALA A 100 1.07 -18.89 -3.11
CA ALA A 100 0.30 -20.11 -2.89
C ALA A 100 -0.55 -20.51 -4.11
N PHE A 101 -1.08 -19.53 -4.84
CA PHE A 101 -1.80 -19.74 -6.10
C PHE A 101 -0.89 -20.38 -7.17
N TYR A 102 0.32 -19.84 -7.36
CA TYR A 102 1.29 -20.40 -8.30
C TYR A 102 1.77 -21.80 -7.92
N ASP A 103 1.95 -22.07 -6.63
CA ASP A 103 2.29 -23.40 -6.13
C ASP A 103 1.14 -24.38 -6.37
N HIS A 104 -0.11 -23.95 -6.13
CA HIS A 104 -1.30 -24.75 -6.40
C HIS A 104 -1.47 -25.09 -7.89
N CYS A 105 -1.27 -24.12 -8.79
CA CYS A 105 -1.29 -24.36 -10.23
C CYS A 105 -0.21 -25.35 -10.65
N SER A 106 1.02 -25.19 -10.13
CA SER A 106 2.14 -26.08 -10.44
C SER A 106 1.84 -27.52 -9.98
N ALA A 107 1.33 -27.69 -8.75
CA ALA A 107 0.93 -29.00 -8.21
C ALA A 107 -0.23 -29.64 -8.99
N SER A 108 -1.06 -28.82 -9.61
CA SER A 108 -2.20 -29.26 -10.43
C SER A 108 -1.86 -29.46 -11.92
N ASN A 109 -0.58 -29.33 -12.31
CA ASN A 109 -0.12 -29.34 -13.71
C ASN A 109 -0.79 -28.29 -14.60
N VAL A 110 -1.20 -27.15 -14.02
CA VAL A 110 -1.76 -26.01 -14.76
C VAL A 110 -0.63 -25.03 -15.02
N VAL A 111 -0.32 -24.81 -16.30
CA VAL A 111 0.69 -23.83 -16.70
C VAL A 111 0.10 -22.44 -16.61
N VAL A 112 0.60 -21.64 -15.66
CA VAL A 112 0.26 -20.23 -15.51
C VAL A 112 1.49 -19.37 -15.74
N ASN A 113 1.29 -18.26 -16.43
CA ASN A 113 2.32 -17.25 -16.56
C ASN A 113 2.47 -16.49 -15.22
N LYS A 114 3.69 -16.43 -14.69
CA LYS A 114 4.06 -15.79 -13.43
C LYS A 114 4.52 -14.33 -13.57
N TYR A 115 4.04 -13.61 -14.60
CA TYR A 115 4.31 -12.18 -14.81
C TYR A 115 3.27 -11.27 -14.14
N ILE A 116 2.59 -11.77 -13.10
CA ILE A 116 1.80 -10.94 -12.19
C ILE A 116 2.53 -11.00 -10.85
N THR A 117 2.74 -9.84 -10.23
CA THR A 117 3.37 -9.70 -8.90
C THR A 117 2.57 -8.71 -8.06
N ILE A 118 2.75 -8.75 -6.75
CA ILE A 118 2.21 -7.72 -5.83
C ILE A 118 3.34 -6.73 -5.53
N ALA A 119 3.03 -5.45 -5.45
CA ALA A 119 3.99 -4.42 -5.06
C ALA A 119 4.59 -4.73 -3.68
N ASP A 120 5.87 -4.44 -3.53
CA ASP A 120 6.50 -4.46 -2.21
C ASP A 120 6.00 -3.26 -1.42
N ALA A 121 5.78 -3.46 -0.12
CA ALA A 121 5.30 -2.43 0.77
C ALA A 121 6.01 -2.46 2.10
N PHE A 122 6.23 -1.31 2.71
CA PHE A 122 6.76 -1.18 4.07
C PHE A 122 6.22 0.07 4.75
N LEU A 123 6.41 0.16 6.06
CA LEU A 123 5.94 1.30 6.85
C LEU A 123 7.08 2.27 7.12
N LEU A 124 6.83 3.56 6.94
CA LEU A 124 7.64 4.62 7.51
C LEU A 124 6.88 5.29 8.65
N GLN A 125 7.62 5.90 9.57
CA GLN A 125 7.04 6.65 10.69
C GLN A 125 7.80 7.95 10.87
N GLU A 126 7.11 9.08 10.76
CA GLU A 126 7.64 10.38 11.15
C GLU A 126 7.44 10.57 12.65
N LYS A 127 8.51 10.96 13.36
CA LYS A 127 8.50 11.15 14.83
C LYS A 127 8.66 12.62 15.18
N ALA A 128 7.98 13.04 16.26
CA ALA A 128 7.94 14.43 16.74
C ALA A 128 9.32 15.02 17.14
N SER A 129 10.35 14.20 17.34
CA SER A 129 11.71 14.67 17.59
C SER A 129 12.39 15.26 16.35
N MET A 130 11.79 15.11 15.16
CA MET A 130 12.25 15.65 13.90
C MET A 130 11.30 16.76 13.43
N GLU A 131 11.80 17.72 12.65
CA GLU A 131 10.91 18.62 11.92
C GLU A 131 10.03 17.77 11.00
N LEU A 132 8.72 17.81 11.21
CA LEU A 132 7.77 17.04 10.41
C LEU A 132 7.80 17.48 8.97
N SER A 133 7.50 16.55 8.07
CA SER A 133 7.42 16.90 6.66
C SER A 133 6.23 17.81 6.42
N ALA A 134 6.40 18.82 5.57
CA ALA A 134 5.28 19.64 5.09
C ALA A 134 4.21 18.77 4.39
N ALA A 135 4.62 17.62 3.84
CA ALA A 135 3.74 16.66 3.17
C ALA A 135 2.74 16.00 4.13
N SER A 136 3.10 15.83 5.41
CA SER A 136 2.16 15.31 6.41
C SER A 136 1.02 16.29 6.71
N GLY A 137 1.19 17.59 6.46
CA GLY A 137 0.23 18.63 6.87
C GLY A 137 -0.06 18.67 8.38
N ILE A 138 0.64 17.87 9.20
CA ILE A 138 0.45 17.77 10.64
C ILE A 138 1.40 18.73 11.33
N SER A 139 0.87 19.48 12.29
CA SER A 139 1.71 20.32 13.12
C SER A 139 2.44 19.49 14.20
N SER A 140 3.70 19.84 14.47
CA SER A 140 4.56 19.14 15.43
C SER A 140 4.00 19.07 16.85
N TYR A 141 3.12 19.99 17.23
CA TYR A 141 2.46 19.99 18.54
C TYR A 141 1.32 18.95 18.68
N LEU A 142 0.86 18.35 17.57
CA LEU A 142 -0.23 17.36 17.56
C LEU A 142 0.30 15.92 17.66
N LEU A 143 1.55 15.69 17.26
CA LEU A 143 2.16 14.37 17.37
C LEU A 143 2.64 14.12 18.80
N LYS A 144 1.94 13.22 19.48
CA LYS A 144 2.48 12.51 20.65
C LYS A 144 3.61 11.56 20.21
N ASP A 145 4.16 10.80 21.15
CA ASP A 145 5.25 9.82 20.91
C ASP A 145 4.97 8.81 19.78
N GLU A 146 3.70 8.62 19.38
CA GLU A 146 3.27 7.65 18.38
C GLU A 146 3.59 8.03 16.93
N GLY A 147 3.83 9.32 16.63
CA GLY A 147 4.14 9.75 15.25
C GLY A 147 3.06 9.48 14.20
N ILE A 148 3.32 9.84 12.94
CA ILE A 148 2.44 9.54 11.80
C ILE A 148 3.08 8.46 10.92
N MET A 149 2.31 7.45 10.54
CA MET A 149 2.78 6.37 9.68
C MET A 149 2.47 6.61 8.22
N TRP A 150 3.35 6.13 7.35
CA TRP A 150 3.18 6.15 5.90
C TRP A 150 3.27 4.74 5.36
N LEU A 151 2.40 4.41 4.42
CA LEU A 151 2.55 3.22 3.59
C LEU A 151 3.50 3.58 2.44
N VAL A 152 4.61 2.86 2.31
CA VAL A 152 5.52 3.04 1.19
C VAL A 152 5.46 1.83 0.30
N GLU A 153 5.26 2.05 -1.00
CA GLU A 153 5.18 1.01 -2.01
C GLU A 153 6.18 1.28 -3.13
N THR A 154 6.62 0.22 -3.83
CA THR A 154 7.40 0.39 -5.06
C THR A 154 6.60 1.21 -6.08
N TRP A 155 7.21 2.26 -6.63
CA TRP A 155 6.59 3.05 -7.68
C TRP A 155 6.47 2.23 -8.96
N CYS A 156 5.29 2.25 -9.55
CA CYS A 156 5.02 1.57 -10.81
C CYS A 156 4.73 2.62 -11.89
N PRO A 157 5.70 2.92 -12.79
CA PRO A 157 5.46 3.83 -13.90
C PRO A 157 4.48 3.21 -14.88
N GLY A 158 3.30 3.81 -15.05
CA GLY A 158 2.33 3.38 -16.05
C GLY A 158 0.90 3.78 -15.70
N ASP A 159 0.03 3.73 -16.71
CA ASP A 159 -1.41 3.91 -16.51
C ASP A 159 -1.95 2.77 -15.64
N VAL A 160 -2.79 3.13 -14.67
CA VAL A 160 -3.43 2.17 -13.76
C VAL A 160 -4.51 1.40 -14.52
N GLU A 161 -4.40 0.07 -14.54
CA GLU A 161 -5.39 -0.87 -15.06
C GLU A 161 -6.26 -1.38 -13.90
N HIS A 162 -7.53 -0.97 -13.85
CA HIS A 162 -8.52 -1.53 -12.93
C HIS A 162 -8.99 -2.90 -13.43
N CYS A 163 -8.66 -3.95 -12.69
CA CYS A 163 -8.93 -5.34 -13.06
C CYS A 163 -10.22 -5.90 -12.43
N SER A 164 -10.62 -5.35 -11.28
CA SER A 164 -11.92 -5.60 -10.65
C SER A 164 -12.41 -4.34 -9.92
N SER A 165 -13.71 -4.23 -9.67
CA SER A 165 -14.29 -3.14 -8.86
C SER A 165 -14.78 -3.68 -7.52
N THR A 166 -15.00 -2.79 -6.56
CA THR A 166 -15.45 -3.08 -5.19
C THR A 166 -16.80 -3.80 -5.11
N LEU A 167 -17.82 -3.32 -5.83
CA LEU A 167 -19.21 -3.82 -5.72
C LEU A 167 -19.70 -4.57 -6.97
N SER A 168 -18.88 -4.57 -8.02
CA SER A 168 -19.22 -5.14 -9.31
C SER A 168 -18.01 -5.91 -9.84
N HIS A 169 -18.17 -7.20 -10.07
CA HIS A 169 -17.18 -7.95 -10.85
C HIS A 169 -17.31 -7.48 -12.32
N PRO A 170 -16.26 -6.93 -12.96
CA PRO A 170 -16.37 -6.38 -14.30
C PRO A 170 -16.91 -7.36 -15.34
N SER A 171 -17.72 -6.77 -16.22
CA SER A 171 -18.24 -7.30 -17.47
C SER A 171 -17.17 -7.94 -18.36
N THR A 172 -17.37 -9.24 -18.67
CA THR A 172 -17.17 -9.89 -19.98
C THR A 172 -15.98 -9.51 -20.89
N SER A 173 -14.88 -8.93 -20.40
CA SER A 173 -13.64 -8.89 -21.18
C SER A 173 -12.98 -10.26 -21.07
N MET A 174 -13.02 -11.03 -22.17
CA MET A 174 -12.36 -12.34 -22.30
C MET A 174 -10.82 -12.24 -22.33
N GLU A 175 -10.26 -11.19 -21.75
CA GLU A 175 -8.83 -10.96 -21.77
C GLU A 175 -8.13 -11.91 -20.80
N LEU A 176 -7.10 -12.59 -21.31
CA LEU A 176 -6.35 -13.61 -20.56
C LEU A 176 -5.70 -13.05 -19.29
N LYS A 177 -5.45 -11.73 -19.20
CA LYS A 177 -4.96 -11.06 -18.00
C LYS A 177 -6.04 -11.04 -16.91
N SER A 178 -7.21 -10.48 -17.20
CA SER A 178 -8.35 -10.40 -16.27
C SER A 178 -8.76 -11.79 -15.79
N SER A 179 -8.79 -12.79 -16.67
CA SER A 179 -9.10 -14.18 -16.28
C SER A 179 -8.14 -14.76 -15.23
N ARG A 180 -6.85 -14.41 -15.28
CA ARG A 180 -5.86 -14.85 -14.28
C ARG A 180 -6.09 -14.16 -12.93
N ILE A 181 -6.41 -12.87 -12.96
CA ILE A 181 -6.71 -12.11 -11.74
C ILE A 181 -7.97 -12.67 -11.08
N TYR A 182 -9.02 -12.95 -11.84
CA TYR A 182 -10.22 -13.62 -11.32
C TYR A 182 -9.93 -15.02 -10.76
N ALA A 183 -9.08 -15.81 -11.43
CA ALA A 183 -8.69 -17.12 -10.91
C ALA A 183 -7.92 -16.98 -9.59
N PHE A 184 -7.05 -15.99 -9.47
CA PHE A 184 -6.32 -15.66 -8.25
C PHE A 184 -7.25 -15.20 -7.11
N THR A 185 -8.18 -14.27 -7.36
CA THR A 185 -9.14 -13.81 -6.33
C THR A 185 -10.05 -14.95 -5.87
N HIS A 186 -10.55 -15.76 -6.80
CA HIS A 186 -11.35 -16.95 -6.49
C HIS A 186 -10.54 -18.01 -5.73
N PHE A 187 -9.28 -18.25 -6.11
CA PHE A 187 -8.38 -19.13 -5.36
C PHE A 187 -8.19 -18.62 -3.93
N SER A 188 -7.93 -17.33 -3.75
CA SER A 188 -7.72 -16.73 -2.42
C SER A 188 -8.95 -16.90 -1.53
N TYR A 189 -10.16 -16.77 -2.09
CA TYR A 189 -11.41 -17.06 -1.40
C TYR A 189 -11.55 -18.53 -0.99
N GLY A 190 -11.26 -19.47 -1.89
CA GLY A 190 -11.27 -20.89 -1.56
C GLY A 190 -10.20 -21.25 -0.51
N HIS A 191 -8.98 -20.75 -0.69
CA HIS A 191 -7.81 -21.07 0.13
C HIS A 191 -7.90 -20.45 1.54
N SER A 192 -8.58 -19.32 1.69
CA SER A 192 -8.86 -18.70 2.99
C SER A 192 -10.01 -19.35 3.77
N ASN A 193 -10.52 -20.50 3.32
CA ASN A 193 -11.75 -21.10 3.82
C ASN A 193 -12.93 -20.13 3.78
N ARG A 194 -13.04 -19.35 2.70
CA ARG A 194 -14.11 -18.39 2.47
C ARG A 194 -14.15 -17.21 3.46
N ASN A 195 -13.02 -16.87 4.06
CA ASN A 195 -12.93 -15.76 5.02
C ASN A 195 -12.37 -14.48 4.44
N LEU A 196 -11.80 -14.54 3.23
CA LEU A 196 -11.13 -13.42 2.59
C LEU A 196 -11.33 -13.47 1.08
N VAL A 197 -11.68 -12.35 0.46
CA VAL A 197 -11.60 -12.17 -0.99
C VAL A 197 -10.95 -10.83 -1.30
N PHE A 198 -10.06 -10.82 -2.30
CA PHE A 198 -9.50 -9.58 -2.83
C PHE A 198 -10.48 -8.97 -3.83
N ALA A 199 -10.75 -7.69 -3.64
CA ALA A 199 -11.60 -6.85 -4.47
C ALA A 199 -10.85 -5.59 -4.89
N ASP A 200 -11.47 -4.80 -5.76
CA ASP A 200 -10.88 -3.58 -6.32
C ASP A 200 -9.44 -3.74 -6.82
N VAL A 201 -9.12 -4.94 -7.31
CA VAL A 201 -7.78 -5.29 -7.78
C VAL A 201 -7.41 -4.40 -8.94
N GLN A 202 -6.32 -3.66 -8.78
CA GLN A 202 -5.75 -2.77 -9.76
C GLN A 202 -4.23 -2.98 -9.84
N GLY A 203 -3.62 -2.52 -10.92
CA GLY A 203 -2.18 -2.58 -11.09
C GLY A 203 -1.72 -1.80 -12.30
N SER A 204 -0.40 -1.73 -12.49
CA SER A 204 0.19 -1.05 -13.66
C SER A 204 1.01 -2.02 -14.49
N PRO A 205 0.89 -1.99 -15.84
CA PRO A 205 1.74 -2.76 -16.73
C PRO A 205 3.20 -2.41 -16.52
N THR A 206 4.06 -3.42 -16.44
CA THR A 206 5.50 -3.23 -16.20
C THR A 206 6.29 -4.46 -16.65
N VAL A 207 7.62 -4.39 -16.58
CA VAL A 207 8.50 -5.52 -16.89
C VAL A 207 8.72 -6.36 -15.64
N VAL A 208 8.15 -7.57 -15.63
CA VAL A 208 8.33 -8.56 -14.56
C VAL A 208 9.15 -9.71 -15.10
N ASN A 209 10.33 -9.96 -14.52
CA ASN A 209 11.25 -11.03 -14.97
C ASN A 209 11.60 -10.94 -16.47
N SER A 210 11.89 -9.74 -16.96
CA SER A 210 12.20 -9.46 -18.38
C SER A 210 11.05 -9.72 -19.36
N HIS A 211 9.81 -9.75 -18.88
CA HIS A 211 8.61 -9.92 -19.71
C HIS A 211 7.55 -8.89 -19.37
N ASP A 212 6.67 -8.60 -20.33
CA ASP A 212 5.49 -7.77 -20.10
C ASP A 212 4.58 -8.44 -19.05
N GLY A 213 4.43 -7.75 -17.94
CA GLY A 213 3.72 -8.20 -16.75
C GLY A 213 2.86 -7.10 -16.14
N LEU A 214 2.46 -7.34 -14.90
CA LEU A 214 1.57 -6.48 -14.13
C LEU A 214 1.99 -6.52 -12.66
N ILE A 215 2.24 -5.35 -12.06
CA ILE A 215 2.36 -5.23 -10.61
C ILE A 215 1.01 -4.76 -10.07
N LEU A 216 0.40 -5.56 -9.20
CA LEU A 216 -0.81 -5.22 -8.48
C LEU A 216 -0.46 -4.48 -7.19
N PHE A 217 -1.23 -3.46 -6.86
CA PHE A 217 -1.10 -2.65 -5.65
C PHE A 217 -2.49 -2.20 -5.20
N ASP A 218 -2.59 -1.64 -4.00
CA ASP A 218 -3.82 -1.03 -3.49
C ASP A 218 -5.04 -1.98 -3.65
N LEU A 219 -4.86 -3.23 -3.21
CA LEU A 219 -5.89 -4.27 -3.26
C LEU A 219 -6.80 -4.16 -2.04
N MET A 220 -8.10 -4.07 -2.28
CA MET A 220 -9.08 -4.14 -1.21
C MET A 220 -9.30 -5.59 -0.77
N THR A 221 -9.56 -5.79 0.52
CA THR A 221 -9.80 -7.07 1.17
C THR A 221 -11.17 -7.07 1.82
N HIS A 222 -12.06 -7.92 1.32
CA HIS A 222 -13.30 -8.23 2.00
C HIS A 222 -13.13 -9.44 2.91
N THR A 223 -13.66 -9.32 4.13
CA THR A 223 -13.62 -10.40 5.13
C THR A 223 -15.02 -10.67 5.65
N SER A 224 -15.29 -11.88 6.13
CA SER A 224 -16.59 -12.28 6.68
C SER A 224 -17.11 -11.36 7.80
N ASN A 225 -16.22 -10.69 8.53
CA ASN A 225 -16.59 -9.79 9.63
C ASN A 225 -16.79 -8.32 9.20
N GLY A 226 -16.55 -7.96 7.93
CA GLY A 226 -16.73 -6.60 7.40
C GLY A 226 -15.85 -5.49 8.02
N ASN A 227 -14.86 -5.84 8.85
CA ASN A 227 -14.16 -4.88 9.72
C ASN A 227 -12.65 -4.79 9.44
N SER A 228 -12.16 -5.25 8.29
CA SER A 228 -10.70 -5.20 8.02
C SER A 228 -10.19 -3.81 7.64
N GLU A 229 -11.01 -2.96 7.02
CA GLU A 229 -10.58 -1.65 6.48
C GLU A 229 -11.74 -0.78 5.97
N ILE A 230 -11.42 0.45 5.56
CA ILE A 230 -12.32 1.33 4.81
C ILE A 230 -12.65 0.66 3.47
N GLY A 231 -13.94 0.57 3.15
CA GLY A 231 -14.39 -0.07 1.91
C GLY A 231 -14.59 -1.59 2.03
N ASN A 232 -14.31 -2.22 3.17
CA ASN A 232 -14.72 -3.61 3.39
C ASN A 232 -16.24 -3.72 3.57
N PHE A 233 -16.93 -4.21 2.54
CA PHE A 233 -18.40 -4.40 2.56
C PHE A 233 -18.83 -5.79 3.04
N GLY A 234 -17.91 -6.61 3.55
CA GLY A 234 -18.16 -8.03 3.81
C GLY A 234 -18.06 -8.88 2.55
N ILE A 235 -18.22 -10.20 2.72
CA ILE A 235 -18.26 -11.19 1.63
C ILE A 235 -19.71 -11.61 1.37
#